data_AF-A0A832B287-F1
#
_entry.id   AF-A0A832B287-F1
#
_cell.length_a   1.000
_cell.length_b   1.000
_cell.length_c   1.000
_cell.angle_alpha   90.00
_cell.angle_beta   90.00
_cell.angle_gamma   90.00
#
_symmetry.space_group_name_H-M   'P 1'
#
loop_
_entity.id
_entity.type
_entity.pdbx_description
1 polymer ?
#
loop_
_entity_poly.entity_id
_entity_poly.type
_entity_poly.pdbx_seq_one_letter_code
_entity_poly.pdbx_strand_id
1 'polypeptide(L)'
;MSEVASVEPPVAVSGVHEVRRPQLLAVGVMIWLGSEFMFFSGLFAAFFTIRAHASVWPPPGTKLDTYQALIFTVILLASSPTMQLGVWAQERGERAKARAWIVVSLVLGAAFLGNQGYEWAT
;
A
#
# COMPACT_ATOMS: atom_id res chain seq x y z
N MET A 1 44.00 -14.60 -59.32
CA MET A 1 43.93 -13.55 -58.29
C MET A 1 42.46 -13.36 -57.96
N SER A 2 41.99 -14.11 -56.96
CA SER A 2 40.60 -14.17 -56.51
C SER A 2 40.49 -13.41 -55.19
N GLU A 3 40.10 -12.15 -55.25
CA GLU A 3 39.70 -11.39 -54.07
C GLU A 3 38.25 -10.94 -54.30
N VAL A 4 37.34 -11.90 -54.07
CA VAL A 4 35.93 -11.58 -53.92
C VAL A 4 35.81 -10.96 -52.53
N ALA A 5 35.69 -9.63 -52.48
CA ALA A 5 35.34 -8.91 -51.28
C ALA A 5 34.04 -9.49 -50.72
N SER A 6 34.15 -10.28 -49.65
CA SER A 6 33.01 -10.72 -48.86
C SER A 6 32.52 -9.49 -48.10
N VAL A 7 31.44 -8.88 -48.59
CA VAL A 7 30.71 -7.87 -47.83
C VAL A 7 30.00 -8.62 -46.70
N GLU A 8 30.48 -8.47 -45.47
CA GLU A 8 29.77 -8.95 -44.30
C GLU A 8 28.36 -8.34 -44.25
N PRO A 9 27.31 -9.12 -43.96
CA PRO A 9 25.97 -8.57 -43.85
C PRO A 9 25.92 -7.55 -42.71
N PRO A 10 25.16 -6.45 -42.86
CA PRO A 10 25.04 -5.45 -41.82
C PRO A 10 24.56 -6.11 -40.52
N VAL A 11 25.31 -5.91 -39.43
CA VAL A 11 24.93 -6.34 -38.09
C VAL A 11 23.57 -5.70 -37.77
N ALA A 12 22.52 -6.52 -37.76
CA ALA A 12 21.20 -6.08 -37.37
C ALA A 12 21.22 -5.73 -35.88
N VAL A 13 21.42 -4.44 -35.57
CA VAL A 13 21.22 -3.91 -34.22
C VAL A 13 19.72 -3.89 -33.95
N SER A 14 19.15 -5.04 -33.63
CA SER A 14 17.77 -5.18 -33.16
C SER A 14 17.70 -4.84 -31.67
N GLY A 15 18.08 -3.59 -31.35
CA GLY A 15 17.91 -2.97 -30.05
C GLY A 15 16.72 -2.03 -30.06
N VAL A 16 15.53 -2.52 -30.44
CA VAL A 16 14.32 -1.74 -30.15
C VAL A 16 14.18 -1.78 -28.64
N HIS A 17 14.54 -0.68 -27.96
CA HIS A 17 14.11 -0.45 -26.59
C HIS A 17 12.59 -0.52 -26.61
N GLU A 18 12.05 -1.68 -26.24
CA GLU A 18 10.63 -1.84 -26.00
C GLU A 18 10.31 -0.89 -24.85
N VAL A 19 9.77 0.28 -25.17
CA VAL A 19 9.34 1.27 -24.18
C VAL A 19 8.25 0.58 -23.37
N ARG A 20 8.64 -0.01 -22.23
CA ARG A 20 7.76 -0.75 -21.34
C ARG A 20 6.78 0.27 -20.77
N ARG A 21 5.67 0.46 -21.46
CA ARG A 21 4.69 1.50 -21.12
C ARG A 21 4.22 1.21 -19.70
N PRO A 22 4.30 2.19 -18.79
CA PRO A 22 3.78 1.99 -17.44
C PRO A 22 2.30 1.62 -17.54
N GLN A 23 1.88 0.67 -16.70
CA GLN A 23 0.48 0.26 -16.66
C GLN A 23 -0.36 1.45 -16.20
N LEU A 24 -1.18 2.01 -17.10
CA LEU A 24 -1.97 3.22 -16.82
C LEU A 24 -2.86 3.06 -15.58
N LEU A 25 -3.36 1.85 -15.31
CA LEU A 25 -4.11 1.53 -14.10
C LEU A 25 -3.26 1.68 -12.83
N ALA A 26 -2.04 1.16 -12.82
CA ALA A 26 -1.13 1.28 -11.68
C ALA A 26 -0.77 2.75 -11.42
N VAL A 27 -0.46 3.50 -12.48
CA VAL A 27 -0.18 4.95 -12.38
C VAL A 27 -1.40 5.70 -11.85
N GLY A 28 -2.60 5.41 -12.36
CA GLY A 28 -3.84 6.00 -11.90
C GLY A 28 -4.12 5.73 -10.41
N VAL A 29 -3.93 4.48 -9.97
CA VAL A 29 -4.07 4.10 -8.56
C VAL A 29 -3.04 4.83 -7.69
N MET A 30 -1.79 4.98 -8.13
CA MET A 30 -0.77 5.72 -7.39
C MET A 30 -1.11 7.21 -7.25
N ILE A 31 -1.57 7.86 -8.32
CA ILE A 31 -2.00 9.26 -8.29
C ILE A 31 -3.20 9.43 -7.35
N TRP A 32 -4.18 8.53 -7.44
CA TRP A 32 -5.34 8.54 -6.55
C TRP A 32 -4.94 8.36 -5.08
N LEU A 33 -4.06 7.40 -4.76
CA LEU A 33 -3.50 7.25 -3.41
C LEU A 33 -2.76 8.51 -2.93
N GLY A 34 -2.09 9.23 -3.85
CA GLY A 34 -1.49 10.54 -3.57
C GLY A 34 -2.51 11.58 -3.12
N SER A 35 -3.72 11.59 -3.69
CA SER A 35 -4.80 12.49 -3.25
C SER A 35 -5.33 12.15 -1.85
N GLU A 36 -5.45 10.86 -1.51
CA GLU A 36 -5.81 10.42 -0.15
C GLU A 36 -4.73 10.83 0.87
N PHE A 37 -3.45 10.70 0.51
CA PHE A 37 -2.34 11.19 1.33
C PHE A 37 -2.44 12.71 1.61
N MET A 38 -2.78 13.51 0.59
CA MET A 38 -3.00 14.95 0.77
C MET A 38 -4.23 15.25 1.65
N PHE A 39 -5.31 14.48 1.49
CA PHE A 39 -6.49 14.57 2.34
C PHE A 39 -6.16 14.35 3.82
N PHE A 40 -5.45 13.26 4.15
CA PHE A 40 -4.99 13.01 5.53
C PHE A 40 -3.99 14.06 6.04
N SER A 41 -3.13 14.59 5.16
CA SER A 41 -2.22 15.68 5.52
C SER A 41 -2.96 16.95 5.97
N GLY A 42 -4.09 17.26 5.33
CA GLY A 42 -5.00 18.33 5.78
C GLY A 42 -5.58 18.09 7.17
N LEU A 43 -5.98 16.84 7.47
CA LEU A 43 -6.47 16.45 8.80
C LEU A 43 -5.37 16.57 9.87
N PHE A 44 -4.12 16.19 9.56
CA PHE A 44 -2.99 16.39 10.46
C PHE A 44 -2.69 17.87 10.70
N ALA A 45 -2.73 18.70 9.65
CA ALA A 45 -2.56 20.15 9.79
C ALA A 45 -3.62 20.77 10.70
N ALA A 46 -4.88 20.36 10.55
CA ALA A 46 -5.97 20.77 11.43
C ALA A 46 -5.73 20.32 12.89
N PHE A 47 -5.35 19.05 13.09
CA PHE A 47 -5.03 18.51 14.41
C PHE A 47 -3.90 19.29 15.11
N PHE A 48 -2.77 19.52 14.41
CA PHE A 48 -1.64 20.24 14.99
C PHE A 48 -1.96 21.70 15.28
N THR A 49 -2.77 22.34 14.43
CA THR A 49 -3.24 23.72 14.67
C THR A 49 -4.07 23.78 15.96
N ILE A 50 -5.07 22.90 16.11
CA ILE A 50 -5.89 22.84 17.34
C ILE A 50 -5.02 22.54 18.55
N ARG A 51 -4.10 21.57 18.44
CA ARG A 51 -3.19 21.18 19.51
C ARG A 51 -2.26 22.31 19.95
N ALA A 52 -1.81 23.16 19.03
CA ALA A 52 -0.92 24.28 19.31
C ALA A 52 -1.62 25.43 20.03
N HIS A 53 -2.91 25.63 19.78
CA HIS A 53 -3.71 26.70 20.40
C HIS A 53 -4.46 26.26 21.68
N ALA A 54 -4.54 24.95 21.96
CA ALA A 54 -5.17 24.44 23.17
C ALA A 54 -4.30 24.70 24.41
N SER A 55 -4.85 25.39 25.42
CA SER A 55 -4.18 25.65 26.70
C SER A 55 -4.08 24.42 27.61
N VAL A 56 -5.00 23.45 27.45
CA VAL A 56 -5.03 22.18 28.18
C VAL A 56 -5.16 21.04 27.18
N TRP A 57 -4.29 20.04 27.29
CA TRP A 57 -4.32 18.86 26.43
C TRP A 57 -3.88 17.59 27.20
N PRO A 58 -4.58 16.45 27.04
CA PRO A 58 -5.82 16.27 26.29
C PRO A 58 -7.04 16.95 26.96
N PRO A 59 -8.13 17.23 26.22
CA PRO A 59 -9.33 17.80 26.79
C PRO A 59 -9.91 16.95 27.95
N PRO A 60 -10.54 17.55 28.96
CA PRO A 60 -11.19 16.81 30.04
C PRO A 60 -12.21 15.81 29.51
N GLY A 61 -12.24 14.61 30.09
CA GLY A 61 -13.12 13.52 29.63
C GLY A 61 -12.55 12.66 28.50
N THR A 62 -11.34 12.97 28.01
CA THR A 62 -10.63 12.09 27.06
C THR A 62 -10.27 10.77 27.74
N LYS A 63 -10.83 9.67 27.23
CA LYS A 63 -10.43 8.31 27.60
C LYS A 63 -9.74 7.68 26.40
N LEU A 64 -8.49 7.29 26.58
CA LEU A 64 -7.70 6.60 25.55
C LEU A 64 -7.02 5.39 26.19
N ASP A 65 -7.45 4.20 25.82
CA ASP A 65 -6.72 2.98 26.17
C ASP A 65 -5.58 2.77 25.19
N THR A 66 -4.37 3.15 25.62
CA THR A 66 -3.19 3.07 24.76
C THR A 66 -2.77 1.62 24.48
N TYR A 67 -3.07 0.68 25.39
CA TYR A 67 -2.71 -0.72 25.21
C TYR A 67 -3.61 -1.38 24.17
N GLN A 68 -4.92 -1.15 24.27
CA GLN A 68 -5.89 -1.63 23.29
C GLN A 68 -5.58 -1.06 21.90
N ALA A 69 -5.37 0.26 21.81
CA ALA A 69 -5.01 0.92 20.55
C ALA A 69 -3.71 0.36 19.93
N LEU A 70 -2.69 0.09 20.75
CA LEU A 70 -1.42 -0.49 20.29
C LEU A 70 -1.61 -1.90 19.73
N ILE A 71 -2.35 -2.76 20.43
CA ILE A 71 -2.58 -4.16 20.01
C ILE A 71 -3.26 -4.18 18.64
N PHE A 72 -4.34 -3.41 18.47
CA PHE A 72 -5.07 -3.38 17.20
C PHE A 72 -4.31 -2.67 16.08
N THR A 73 -3.45 -1.70 16.41
CA THR A 73 -2.51 -1.12 15.44
C THR A 73 -1.51 -2.16 14.95
N VAL A 74 -0.93 -2.97 15.85
CA VAL A 74 -0.02 -4.07 15.47
C VAL A 74 -0.74 -5.11 14.60
N ILE A 75 -1.99 -5.45 14.92
CA ILE A 75 -2.83 -6.34 14.08
C ILE A 75 -3.01 -5.76 12.67
N LEU A 76 -3.32 -4.46 12.57
CA LEU A 76 -3.47 -3.79 11.29
C LEU A 76 -2.15 -3.78 10.49
N LEU A 77 -1.03 -3.49 11.15
CA LEU A 77 0.30 -3.54 10.51
C LEU A 77 0.64 -4.96 10.03
N ALA A 78 0.31 -5.98 10.82
CA ALA A 78 0.50 -7.38 10.44
C ALA A 78 -0.37 -7.82 9.25
N SER A 79 -1.48 -7.12 8.96
CA SER A 79 -2.32 -7.41 7.78
C SER A 79 -1.65 -7.06 6.44
N SER A 80 -0.67 -6.14 6.44
CA SER A 80 0.05 -5.75 5.22
C SER A 80 0.91 -6.88 4.64
N PRO A 81 1.82 -7.53 5.41
CA PRO A 81 2.59 -8.65 4.90
C PRO A 81 1.71 -9.85 4.51
N THR A 82 0.57 -10.08 5.16
CA THR A 82 -0.35 -11.15 4.74
C THR A 82 -0.92 -10.91 3.35
N MET A 83 -1.21 -9.65 2.99
CA MET A 83 -1.65 -9.30 1.63
C MET A 83 -0.51 -9.50 0.63
N GLN A 84 0.71 -9.11 1.00
CA GLN A 84 1.89 -9.29 0.16
C GLN A 84 2.17 -10.78 -0.13
N LEU A 85 2.02 -11.65 0.87
CA LEU A 85 2.10 -13.11 0.69
C LEU A 85 1.03 -13.62 -0.29
N GLY A 86 -0.16 -13.02 -0.27
CA GLY A 86 -1.24 -13.31 -1.22
C GLY A 86 -0.87 -12.94 -2.66
N VAL A 87 -0.24 -11.78 -2.87
CA VAL A 87 0.26 -11.34 -4.18
C VAL A 87 1.33 -12.29 -4.70
N TRP A 88 2.32 -12.65 -3.88
CA TRP A 88 3.35 -13.62 -4.29
C TRP A 88 2.78 -15.01 -4.60
N ALA A 89 1.77 -15.46 -3.85
CA ALA A 89 1.07 -16.70 -4.17
C ALA A 89 0.29 -16.60 -5.49
N GLN A 90 -0.27 -15.43 -5.83
CA GLN A 90 -0.87 -15.20 -7.16
C GLN A 90 0.15 -15.22 -8.29
N GLU A 91 1.30 -14.58 -8.11
CA GLU A 91 2.38 -14.58 -9.10
C GLU A 91 2.91 -16.00 -9.38
N ARG A 92 2.92 -16.88 -8.37
CA ARG A 92 3.25 -18.31 -8.52
C ARG A 92 2.10 -19.18 -9.09
N GLY A 93 0.95 -18.60 -9.40
CA GLY A 93 -0.24 -19.32 -9.88
C GLY A 93 -0.99 -20.13 -8.81
N GLU A 94 -0.65 -20.00 -7.53
CA GLU A 94 -1.22 -20.75 -6.42
C GLU A 94 -2.54 -20.12 -5.93
N ARG A 95 -3.62 -20.25 -6.74
CA ARG A 95 -4.91 -19.57 -6.51
C ARG A 95 -5.52 -19.83 -5.13
N ALA A 96 -5.47 -21.06 -4.63
CA ALA A 96 -6.05 -21.41 -3.33
C ALA A 96 -5.29 -20.72 -2.17
N LYS A 97 -3.95 -20.72 -2.22
CA LYS A 97 -3.11 -20.08 -1.20
C LYS A 97 -3.27 -18.57 -1.20
N ALA A 98 -3.32 -17.96 -2.38
CA ALA A 98 -3.59 -16.53 -2.52
C ALA A 98 -4.94 -16.12 -1.91
N ARG A 99 -6.01 -16.86 -2.20
CA ARG A 99 -7.33 -16.62 -1.59
C ARG A 99 -7.26 -16.72 -0.06
N ALA A 100 -6.57 -17.74 0.46
CA ALA A 100 -6.40 -17.89 1.90
C ALA A 100 -5.70 -16.67 2.52
N TRP A 101 -4.59 -16.19 1.93
CA TRP A 101 -3.88 -15.01 2.42
C TRP A 101 -4.69 -13.71 2.33
N ILE A 102 -5.47 -13.54 1.26
CA ILE A 102 -6.40 -12.40 1.13
C ILE A 102 -7.46 -12.45 2.22
N VAL A 103 -8.04 -13.62 2.50
CA VAL A 103 -9.03 -13.80 3.58
C VAL A 103 -8.42 -13.50 4.95
N VAL A 104 -7.21 -13.98 5.23
CA VAL A 104 -6.50 -13.65 6.48
C VAL A 104 -6.32 -12.14 6.62
N SER A 105 -5.86 -11.46 5.56
CA SER A 105 -5.69 -10.00 5.57
C SER A 105 -7.01 -9.27 5.84
N LEU A 106 -8.09 -9.73 5.23
CA LEU A 106 -9.43 -9.17 5.41
C LEU A 106 -9.94 -9.36 6.85
N VAL A 107 -9.73 -10.54 7.45
CA VAL A 107 -10.11 -10.82 8.84
C VAL A 107 -9.34 -9.93 9.82
N LEU A 108 -8.03 -9.76 9.62
CA LEU A 108 -7.21 -8.88 10.47
C LEU A 108 -7.67 -7.41 10.35
N GLY A 109 -7.94 -6.93 9.14
CA GLY A 109 -8.50 -5.60 8.91
C GLY A 109 -9.89 -5.42 9.53
N ALA A 110 -10.76 -6.42 9.40
CA ALA A 110 -12.09 -6.41 10.02
C ALA A 110 -12.03 -6.41 11.55
N ALA A 111 -11.07 -7.12 12.15
CA ALA A 111 -10.85 -7.10 13.59
C ALA A 111 -10.45 -5.69 14.08
N PHE A 112 -9.57 -4.99 13.35
CA PHE A 112 -9.23 -3.59 13.64
C PHE A 112 -10.46 -2.67 13.55
N LEU A 113 -11.25 -2.76 12.48
CA LEU A 113 -12.46 -1.94 12.31
C LEU A 113 -13.52 -2.25 13.38
N GLY A 114 -13.67 -3.52 13.76
CA GLY A 114 -14.56 -3.94 14.84
C GLY A 114 -14.17 -3.32 16.18
N ASN A 115 -12.86 -3.26 16.48
CA ASN A 115 -12.36 -2.57 17.66
C ASN A 115 -12.69 -1.07 17.63
N GLN A 116 -12.44 -0.38 16.50
CA GLN A 116 -12.78 1.03 16.39
C GLN A 116 -14.28 1.30 16.58
N GLY A 117 -15.14 0.44 16.01
CA GLY A 117 -16.59 0.54 16.22
C GLY A 117 -16.99 0.34 17.69
N TYR A 118 -16.34 -0.59 18.40
CA TYR A 118 -16.56 -0.82 19.82
C TYR A 118 -16.10 0.36 20.69
N GLU A 119 -14.90 0.89 20.44
CA GLU A 119 -14.34 2.05 21.14
C GLU A 119 -15.19 3.31 20.95
N TRP A 120 -15.84 3.48 19.79
CA TRP A 120 -16.72 4.61 19.56
C TRP A 120 -18.11 4.45 20.19
N ALA A 121 -18.54 3.21 20.44
CA ALA A 121 -19.84 2.92 21.02
C ALA A 121 -19.84 2.94 22.56
N THR A 122 -18.65 2.89 23.19
CA THR A 122 -18.48 2.73 24.65
C THR A 122 -17.80 3.95 25.27
#